data_AF-A0A7C6YYB1-F1
#
_entry.id   AF-A0A7C6YYB1-F1
#
_cell.length_a   1.000
_cell.length_b   1.000
_cell.length_c   1.000
_cell.angle_alpha   90.00
_cell.angle_beta   90.00
_cell.angle_gamma   90.00
#
_symmetry.space_group_name_H-M   'P 1'
#
loop_
_entity.id
_entity.type
_entity.pdbx_description
1 polymer ?
#
loop_
_entity_poly.entity_id
_entity_poly.type
_entity_poly.pdbx_seq_one_letter_code
_entity_poly.pdbx_strand_id
1 'polypeptide(L)'
;MKCYCYETETEFVFCVEDADAKLEDNLKAAWFKKTDKGFIKIYNKEMESNGVNAEDKEFVKRNFARLGQSMFEGAFDWKNALLLLAQKFMDNRIEWYIIGSISEAVLGVNIKPHDIDIIVHTKDFFKVKSIFADYVVEPFVDNKGTWLVQYFGRLCLDGAIIDIAADEKMNLEKYQYDKVSWNGYDVFIEPLQARYQVEIERKREERIKAIEAYMKNRNCSYFE
;
A
#
# COMPACT_ATOMS: atom_id res chain seq x y z
N MET A 1 0.22 -4.92 -22.43
CA MET A 1 -0.55 -5.20 -21.22
C MET A 1 -1.84 -4.40 -21.24
N LYS A 2 -2.96 -5.07 -20.96
CA LYS A 2 -4.29 -4.46 -20.93
C LYS A 2 -4.92 -4.70 -19.57
N CYS A 3 -5.28 -3.63 -18.88
CA CYS A 3 -5.93 -3.67 -17.57
C CYS A 3 -7.40 -3.25 -17.73
N TYR A 4 -8.33 -3.99 -17.15
CA TYR A 4 -9.75 -3.63 -17.15
C TYR A 4 -10.49 -4.38 -16.05
N CYS A 5 -11.72 -3.96 -15.75
CA CYS A 5 -12.60 -4.67 -14.84
C CYS A 5 -13.97 -4.88 -15.49
N TYR A 6 -14.68 -5.92 -15.04
CA TYR A 6 -16.09 -6.15 -15.38
C TYR A 6 -16.84 -6.72 -14.17
N GLU A 7 -18.16 -6.68 -14.22
CA GLU A 7 -19.01 -7.26 -13.19
C GLU A 7 -19.74 -8.50 -13.72
N THR A 8 -19.88 -9.51 -12.87
CA THR A 8 -20.79 -10.63 -13.07
C THR A 8 -22.03 -10.45 -12.18
N GLU A 9 -22.88 -11.45 -12.11
CA GLU A 9 -23.99 -11.46 -11.15
C GLU A 9 -23.50 -11.38 -9.70
N THR A 10 -22.33 -11.96 -9.39
CA THR A 10 -21.83 -12.17 -8.03
C THR A 10 -20.47 -11.54 -7.75
N GLU A 11 -19.76 -11.04 -8.76
CA GLU A 11 -18.36 -10.64 -8.63
C GLU A 11 -18.03 -9.33 -9.35
N PHE A 12 -17.01 -8.63 -8.85
CA PHE A 12 -16.30 -7.58 -9.55
C PHE A 12 -14.88 -8.08 -9.85
N VAL A 13 -14.60 -8.26 -11.14
CA VAL A 13 -13.41 -8.97 -11.63
C VAL A 13 -12.45 -8.00 -12.27
N PHE A 14 -11.20 -8.03 -11.83
CA PHE A 14 -10.07 -7.32 -12.40
C PHE A 14 -9.30 -8.26 -13.31
N CYS A 15 -8.91 -7.79 -14.48
CA CYS A 15 -8.18 -8.55 -15.48
C CYS A 15 -6.93 -7.81 -15.94
N VAL A 16 -5.85 -8.56 -16.09
CA VAL A 16 -4.62 -8.12 -16.72
C VAL A 16 -4.23 -9.13 -17.80
N GLU A 17 -4.32 -8.71 -19.05
CA GLU A 17 -3.96 -9.51 -20.23
C GLU A 17 -2.67 -8.96 -20.87
N ASP A 18 -1.98 -9.79 -21.66
CA ASP A 18 -0.77 -9.42 -22.41
C ASP A 18 0.32 -8.74 -21.53
N ALA A 19 0.46 -9.21 -20.30
CA ALA A 19 1.53 -8.79 -19.41
C ALA A 19 2.86 -9.44 -19.82
N ASP A 20 3.93 -8.65 -19.85
CA ASP A 20 5.28 -9.17 -20.01
C ASP A 20 5.60 -10.13 -18.84
N ALA A 21 6.26 -11.25 -19.13
CA ALA A 21 6.60 -12.27 -18.13
C ALA A 21 7.39 -11.69 -16.94
N LYS A 22 8.16 -10.61 -17.16
CA LYS A 22 8.90 -9.93 -16.08
C LYS A 22 7.99 -9.26 -15.03
N LEU A 23 6.72 -9.03 -15.34
CA LEU A 23 5.74 -8.40 -14.44
C LEU A 23 4.99 -9.42 -13.58
N GLU A 24 5.19 -10.72 -13.81
CA GLU A 24 4.45 -11.79 -13.13
C GLU A 24 4.62 -11.73 -11.61
N ASP A 25 5.82 -11.44 -11.11
CA ASP A 25 6.07 -11.34 -9.67
C ASP A 25 5.39 -10.11 -9.05
N ASN A 26 5.34 -8.99 -9.76
CA ASN A 26 4.63 -7.78 -9.32
C ASN A 26 3.11 -8.01 -9.30
N LEU A 27 2.56 -8.69 -10.30
CA LEU A 27 1.15 -9.07 -10.36
C LEU A 27 0.77 -10.00 -9.19
N LYS A 28 1.60 -11.02 -8.91
CA LYS A 28 1.40 -11.93 -7.77
C LYS A 28 1.52 -11.21 -6.43
N ALA A 29 2.50 -10.30 -6.29
CA ALA A 29 2.67 -9.48 -5.10
C ALA A 29 1.43 -8.60 -4.83
N ALA A 30 0.77 -8.11 -5.89
CA ALA A 30 -0.51 -7.40 -5.81
C ALA A 30 -1.75 -8.31 -5.62
N TRP A 31 -1.55 -9.62 -5.43
CA TRP A 31 -2.55 -10.68 -5.24
C TRP A 31 -3.40 -11.01 -6.46
N PHE A 32 -2.89 -10.77 -7.66
CA PHE A 32 -3.50 -11.32 -8.87
C PHE A 32 -3.12 -12.78 -9.05
N LYS A 33 -4.10 -13.61 -9.40
CA LYS A 33 -3.93 -15.04 -9.68
C LYS A 33 -3.73 -15.27 -11.18
N LYS A 34 -2.74 -16.07 -11.54
CA LYS A 34 -2.46 -16.45 -12.92
C LYS A 34 -3.57 -17.38 -13.46
N THR A 35 -3.90 -17.22 -14.72
CA THR A 35 -4.87 -18.00 -15.50
C THR A 35 -4.31 -18.23 -16.91
N ASP A 36 -5.00 -19.03 -17.73
CA ASP A 36 -4.60 -19.28 -19.12
C ASP A 36 -4.65 -18.01 -20.00
N LYS A 37 -5.40 -16.99 -19.59
CA LYS A 37 -5.62 -15.75 -20.36
C LYS A 37 -4.85 -14.54 -19.80
N GLY A 38 -4.07 -14.71 -18.74
CA GLY A 38 -3.41 -13.62 -18.04
C GLY A 38 -3.62 -13.73 -16.54
N PHE A 39 -3.97 -12.63 -15.88
CA PHE A 39 -4.10 -12.57 -14.42
C PHE A 39 -5.43 -11.97 -14.01
N ILE A 40 -6.02 -12.51 -12.94
CA ILE A 40 -7.29 -12.02 -12.40
C ILE A 40 -7.24 -11.76 -10.89
N LYS A 41 -8.02 -10.80 -10.43
CA LYS A 41 -8.33 -10.59 -9.02
C LYS A 41 -9.83 -10.37 -8.88
N ILE A 42 -10.44 -10.99 -7.87
CA ILE A 42 -11.90 -11.06 -7.73
C ILE A 42 -12.29 -10.47 -6.39
N TYR A 43 -13.32 -9.63 -6.42
CA TYR A 43 -14.03 -9.16 -5.24
C TYR A 43 -15.49 -9.62 -5.31
N ASN A 44 -16.07 -10.03 -4.18
CA ASN A 44 -17.48 -10.39 -4.11
C ASN A 44 -18.36 -9.15 -4.26
N LYS A 45 -19.49 -9.25 -4.96
CA LYS A 45 -20.40 -8.12 -5.20
C LYS A 45 -21.07 -7.58 -3.94
N GLU A 46 -21.11 -8.37 -2.86
CA GLU A 46 -21.60 -7.96 -1.53
C GLU A 46 -20.81 -6.79 -0.90
N MET A 47 -19.76 -6.30 -1.56
CA MET A 47 -19.04 -5.07 -1.22
C MET A 47 -19.93 -3.82 -1.06
N GLU A 48 -21.15 -3.80 -1.62
CA GLU A 48 -22.10 -2.69 -1.38
C GLU A 48 -22.41 -2.54 0.12
N SER A 49 -22.54 -3.66 0.82
CA SER A 49 -22.69 -3.67 2.28
C SER A 49 -21.39 -3.35 3.04
N ASN A 50 -20.29 -3.15 2.32
CA ASN A 50 -18.93 -2.89 2.82
C ASN A 50 -18.40 -1.51 2.38
N GLY A 51 -19.28 -0.60 1.93
CA GLY A 51 -18.93 0.78 1.61
C GLY A 51 -18.49 1.04 0.17
N VAL A 52 -18.70 0.10 -0.76
CA VAL A 52 -18.42 0.29 -2.20
C VAL A 52 -19.72 0.41 -2.98
N ASN A 53 -20.05 1.60 -3.45
CA ASN A 53 -21.26 1.82 -4.25
C ASN A 53 -20.99 1.66 -5.77
N ALA A 54 -22.02 1.82 -6.61
CA ALA A 54 -21.88 1.71 -8.06
C ALA A 54 -20.94 2.76 -8.67
N GLU A 55 -20.93 3.99 -8.14
CA GLU A 55 -20.05 5.07 -8.58
C GLU A 55 -18.59 4.75 -8.28
N ASP A 56 -18.30 4.17 -7.11
CA ASP A 56 -16.96 3.71 -6.73
C ASP A 56 -16.44 2.67 -7.73
N LYS A 57 -17.29 1.71 -8.16
CA LYS A 57 -16.91 0.70 -9.14
C LYS A 57 -16.58 1.32 -10.51
N GLU A 58 -17.33 2.33 -10.94
CA GLU A 58 -17.05 3.04 -12.19
C GLU A 58 -15.74 3.83 -12.12
N PHE A 59 -15.45 4.51 -11.00
CA PHE A 59 -14.16 5.14 -10.78
C PHE A 59 -13.01 4.13 -10.84
N VAL A 60 -13.15 3.01 -10.14
CA VAL A 60 -12.15 1.95 -10.11
C VAL A 60 -11.93 1.34 -11.49
N LYS A 61 -12.99 1.03 -12.25
CA LYS A 61 -12.89 0.55 -13.65
C LYS A 61 -12.08 1.50 -14.50
N ARG A 62 -12.42 2.80 -14.46
CA ARG A 62 -11.75 3.85 -15.24
C ARG A 62 -10.29 4.01 -14.85
N ASN A 63 -10.01 4.07 -13.55
CA ASN A 63 -8.67 4.27 -13.04
C ASN A 63 -7.79 3.05 -13.26
N PHE A 64 -8.28 1.84 -13.01
CA PHE A 64 -7.50 0.62 -13.24
C PHE A 64 -7.14 0.44 -14.73
N ALA A 65 -8.06 0.77 -15.64
CA ALA A 65 -7.76 0.76 -17.07
C ALA A 65 -6.67 1.75 -17.48
N ARG A 66 -6.59 2.91 -16.80
CA ARG A 66 -5.62 3.97 -17.08
C ARG A 66 -4.27 3.77 -16.38
N LEU A 67 -4.29 3.32 -15.12
CA LEU A 67 -3.16 3.31 -14.19
C LEU A 67 -2.60 1.91 -13.94
N GLY A 68 -3.36 0.86 -14.23
CA GLY A 68 -2.98 -0.51 -13.92
C GLY A 68 -1.65 -0.90 -14.54
N GLN A 69 -1.34 -0.40 -15.74
CA GLN A 69 -0.05 -0.70 -16.36
C GLN A 69 1.14 -0.14 -15.55
N SER A 70 1.12 1.16 -15.24
CA SER A 70 2.18 1.80 -14.47
C SER A 70 2.31 1.20 -13.07
N MET A 71 1.20 0.76 -12.48
CA MET A 71 1.18 0.11 -11.16
C MET A 71 2.05 -1.15 -11.13
N PHE A 72 2.08 -1.94 -12.21
CA PHE A 72 2.81 -3.21 -12.26
C PHE A 72 4.23 -3.10 -12.81
N GLU A 73 4.59 -2.02 -13.51
CA GLU A 73 5.93 -1.83 -14.06
C GLU A 73 7.01 -1.68 -12.98
N GLY A 74 6.63 -1.39 -11.73
CA GLY A 74 7.51 -1.49 -10.56
C GLY A 74 8.64 -0.45 -10.52
N ALA A 75 8.59 0.55 -11.39
CA ALA A 75 9.49 1.68 -11.41
C ALA A 75 8.71 2.93 -10.97
N PHE A 76 8.91 3.34 -9.71
CA PHE A 76 8.34 4.57 -9.17
C PHE A 76 9.34 5.31 -8.30
N ASP A 77 9.17 6.62 -8.20
CA ASP A 77 9.89 7.44 -7.22
C ASP A 77 9.09 7.44 -5.91
N TRP A 78 9.44 6.52 -5.01
CA TRP A 78 8.76 6.40 -3.72
C TRP A 78 8.86 7.66 -2.87
N LYS A 79 9.92 8.46 -3.02
CA LYS A 79 10.08 9.71 -2.27
C LYS A 79 9.08 10.75 -2.78
N ASN A 80 8.94 10.89 -4.10
CA ASN A 80 7.96 11.80 -4.67
C ASN A 80 6.52 11.37 -4.31
N ALA A 81 6.19 10.08 -4.44
CA ALA A 81 4.88 9.57 -4.06
C ALA A 81 4.57 9.80 -2.57
N LEU A 82 5.53 9.53 -1.67
CA LEU A 82 5.37 9.77 -0.24
C LEU A 82 5.25 11.26 0.10
N LEU A 83 5.97 12.14 -0.62
CA LEU A 83 5.85 13.59 -0.45
C LEU A 83 4.46 14.09 -0.84
N LEU A 84 3.93 13.63 -1.98
CA LEU A 84 2.56 13.96 -2.42
C LEU A 84 1.51 13.48 -1.41
N LEU A 85 1.69 12.25 -0.89
CA LEU A 85 0.82 11.70 0.14
C LEU A 85 0.87 12.54 1.44
N ALA A 86 2.07 12.84 1.93
CA ALA A 86 2.28 13.63 3.15
C ALA A 86 1.64 15.02 3.03
N GLN A 87 1.82 15.70 1.90
CA GLN A 87 1.20 17.00 1.63
C GLN A 87 -0.33 16.90 1.67
N LYS A 88 -0.92 15.93 0.97
CA LYS A 88 -2.39 15.74 0.95
C LYS A 88 -2.95 15.40 2.32
N PHE A 89 -2.28 14.57 3.10
CA PHE A 89 -2.71 14.24 4.45
C PHE A 89 -2.59 15.41 5.41
N MET A 90 -1.53 16.21 5.32
CA MET A 90 -1.39 17.45 6.08
C MET A 90 -2.52 18.44 5.76
N ASP A 91 -2.79 18.70 4.47
CA ASP A 91 -3.84 19.62 4.02
C ASP A 91 -5.23 19.20 4.50
N ASN A 92 -5.43 17.89 4.70
CA ASN A 92 -6.71 17.31 5.11
C ASN A 92 -6.74 16.89 6.59
N ARG A 93 -5.68 17.17 7.36
CA ARG A 93 -5.55 16.79 8.78
C ARG A 93 -5.79 15.29 9.03
N ILE A 94 -5.20 14.46 8.19
CA ILE A 94 -5.25 13.01 8.33
C ILE A 94 -4.01 12.57 9.10
N GLU A 95 -4.23 11.93 10.25
CA GLU A 95 -3.18 11.22 10.97
C GLU A 95 -2.96 9.86 10.32
N TRP A 96 -1.69 9.52 10.12
CA TRP A 96 -1.29 8.37 9.31
C TRP A 96 0.04 7.81 9.79
N TYR A 97 0.26 6.52 9.53
CA TYR A 97 1.43 5.77 9.93
C TYR A 97 1.98 4.97 8.76
N ILE A 98 3.31 4.92 8.66
CA ILE A 98 4.03 4.19 7.62
C ILE A 98 4.46 2.84 8.17
N ILE A 99 4.11 1.78 7.48
CA ILE A 99 4.63 0.44 7.76
C ILE A 99 5.38 -0.09 6.52
N GLY A 100 5.83 -1.32 6.58
CA GLY A 100 6.37 -1.99 5.39
C GLY A 100 7.76 -1.52 5.02
N SER A 101 8.06 -1.54 3.73
CA SER A 101 9.40 -1.17 3.22
C SER A 101 9.71 0.32 3.28
N ILE A 102 8.69 1.15 3.32
CA ILE A 102 8.87 2.59 3.40
C ILE A 102 9.34 3.03 4.78
N SER A 103 8.91 2.36 5.87
CA SER A 103 9.35 2.72 7.23
C SER A 103 10.88 2.60 7.38
N GLU A 104 11.47 1.54 6.82
CA GLU A 104 12.92 1.32 6.80
C GLU A 104 13.64 2.30 5.85
N ALA A 105 13.09 2.54 4.66
CA ALA A 105 13.69 3.44 3.68
C ALA A 105 13.71 4.90 4.17
N VAL A 106 12.66 5.33 4.90
CA VAL A 106 12.59 6.64 5.55
C VAL A 106 13.69 6.79 6.61
N LEU A 107 14.06 5.71 7.32
CA LEU A 107 15.18 5.69 8.27
C LEU A 107 16.56 5.72 7.58
N GLY A 108 16.62 5.50 6.27
CA GLY A 108 17.88 5.39 5.54
C GLY A 108 18.48 3.99 5.51
N VAL A 109 17.69 2.95 5.82
CA VAL A 109 18.09 1.57 5.54
C VAL A 109 18.24 1.41 4.02
N ASN A 110 19.35 0.82 3.57
CA ASN A 110 19.64 0.65 2.15
C ASN A 110 18.82 -0.48 1.53
N ILE A 111 17.55 -0.19 1.23
CA ILE A 111 16.62 -1.08 0.54
C ILE A 111 15.87 -0.33 -0.56
N LYS A 112 15.28 -1.09 -1.49
CA LYS A 112 14.39 -0.55 -2.51
C LYS A 112 12.94 -0.94 -2.19
N PRO A 113 12.07 0.01 -1.81
CA PRO A 113 10.64 -0.23 -1.67
C PRO A 113 9.99 -0.67 -2.99
N HIS A 114 8.94 -1.49 -2.88
CA HIS A 114 8.14 -1.96 -4.02
C HIS A 114 6.71 -1.39 -4.02
N ASP A 115 6.28 -0.90 -2.85
CA ASP A 115 4.97 -0.38 -2.53
C ASP A 115 5.09 0.62 -1.36
N ILE A 116 3.98 1.26 -1.03
CA ILE A 116 3.83 2.15 0.13
C ILE A 116 2.66 1.64 0.97
N ASP A 117 2.96 1.15 2.17
CA ASP A 117 1.96 0.67 3.11
C ASP A 117 1.63 1.76 4.14
N ILE A 118 0.38 2.22 4.13
CA ILE A 118 -0.11 3.30 4.97
C ILE A 118 -1.26 2.82 5.84
N ILE A 119 -1.16 3.13 7.13
CA ILE A 119 -2.27 3.00 8.07
C ILE A 119 -2.87 4.38 8.33
N VAL A 120 -4.20 4.46 8.35
CA VAL A 120 -4.96 5.64 8.81
C VAL A 120 -5.98 5.23 9.87
N HIS A 121 -6.55 6.22 10.56
CA HIS A 121 -7.70 5.99 11.42
C HIS A 121 -8.92 5.52 10.62
N THR A 122 -9.74 4.64 11.20
CA THR A 122 -10.94 4.12 10.53
C THR A 122 -11.92 5.24 10.12
N LYS A 123 -12.03 6.29 10.94
CA LYS A 123 -12.85 7.49 10.67
C LYS A 123 -12.42 8.27 9.41
N ASP A 124 -11.15 8.17 9.02
CA ASP A 124 -10.58 8.90 7.88
C ASP A 124 -10.46 8.01 6.62
N PHE A 125 -10.68 6.69 6.74
CA PHE A 125 -10.45 5.74 5.65
C PHE A 125 -11.19 6.09 4.35
N PHE A 126 -12.50 6.31 4.41
CA PHE A 126 -13.27 6.72 3.22
C PHE A 126 -13.03 8.17 2.80
N LYS A 127 -12.50 9.01 3.69
CA LYS A 127 -12.06 10.37 3.33
C LYS A 127 -10.80 10.31 2.47
N VAL A 128 -9.87 9.39 2.75
CA VAL A 128 -8.71 9.12 1.87
C VAL A 128 -9.18 8.74 0.47
N LYS A 129 -10.16 7.83 0.35
CA LYS A 129 -10.79 7.47 -0.94
C LYS A 129 -11.20 8.73 -1.72
N SER A 130 -11.94 9.64 -1.08
CA SER A 130 -12.43 10.86 -1.72
C SER A 130 -11.31 11.83 -2.13
N ILE A 131 -10.27 12.00 -1.31
CA ILE A 131 -9.12 12.87 -1.62
C ILE A 131 -8.34 12.36 -2.84
N PHE A 132 -8.26 11.04 -2.99
CA PHE A 132 -7.49 10.36 -4.02
C PHE A 132 -8.38 9.68 -5.07
N ALA A 133 -9.62 10.16 -5.29
CA ALA A 133 -10.60 9.48 -6.13
C ALA A 133 -10.09 9.12 -7.54
N ASP A 134 -9.27 9.99 -8.15
CA ASP A 134 -8.66 9.75 -9.47
C ASP A 134 -7.47 8.77 -9.45
N TYR A 135 -7.08 8.26 -8.29
CA TYR A 135 -5.97 7.33 -8.13
C TYR A 135 -6.41 5.99 -7.53
N VAL A 136 -7.68 5.83 -7.17
CA VAL A 136 -8.23 4.58 -6.63
C VAL A 136 -8.25 3.50 -7.72
N VAL A 137 -7.43 2.47 -7.57
CA VAL A 137 -7.28 1.36 -8.53
C VAL A 137 -7.83 0.04 -8.01
N GLU A 138 -8.03 -0.10 -6.71
CA GLU A 138 -8.84 -1.18 -6.13
C GLU A 138 -9.83 -0.59 -5.11
N PRO A 139 -10.98 -1.25 -4.86
CA PRO A 139 -12.02 -0.70 -4.02
C PRO A 139 -11.56 -0.51 -2.56
N PHE A 140 -12.03 0.57 -1.94
CA PHE A 140 -11.91 0.79 -0.49
C PHE A 140 -13.06 0.06 0.20
N VAL A 141 -12.76 -1.00 0.95
CA VAL A 141 -13.73 -1.94 1.50
C VAL A 141 -13.63 -2.04 3.02
N ASP A 142 -14.78 -2.17 3.69
CA ASP A 142 -14.89 -2.72 5.03
C ASP A 142 -14.93 -4.25 4.95
N ASN A 143 -13.83 -4.90 5.29
CA ASN A 143 -13.74 -6.36 5.37
C ASN A 143 -14.45 -6.93 6.60
N LYS A 144 -15.04 -6.10 7.49
CA LYS A 144 -15.78 -6.53 8.68
C LYS A 144 -14.99 -7.47 9.59
N GLY A 145 -13.66 -7.28 9.63
CA GLY A 145 -12.74 -8.11 10.41
C GLY A 145 -12.52 -9.53 9.88
N THR A 146 -12.97 -9.84 8.67
CA THR A 146 -12.78 -11.17 8.03
C THR A 146 -11.39 -11.33 7.39
N TRP A 147 -10.58 -10.28 7.41
CA TRP A 147 -9.23 -10.24 6.86
C TRP A 147 -8.25 -9.61 7.85
N LEU A 148 -6.98 -9.45 7.44
CA LEU A 148 -5.90 -8.99 8.32
C LEU A 148 -6.20 -7.63 9.00
N VAL A 149 -6.90 -6.76 8.28
CA VAL A 149 -7.33 -5.42 8.70
C VAL A 149 -8.82 -5.24 8.44
N GLN A 150 -9.48 -4.40 9.25
CA GLN A 150 -10.89 -4.09 9.05
C GLN A 150 -11.11 -3.40 7.71
N TYR A 151 -10.38 -2.34 7.40
CA TYR A 151 -10.53 -1.59 6.15
C TYR A 151 -9.30 -1.71 5.27
N PHE A 152 -9.51 -1.82 3.96
CA PHE A 152 -8.42 -1.84 2.98
C PHE A 152 -8.84 -1.23 1.65
N GLY A 153 -7.93 -0.51 1.00
CA GLY A 153 -8.07 -0.01 -0.36
C GLY A 153 -6.70 0.23 -1.00
N ARG A 154 -6.68 0.38 -2.33
CA ARG A 154 -5.42 0.57 -3.06
C ARG A 154 -5.50 1.76 -4.01
N LEU A 155 -4.43 2.54 -3.99
CA LEU A 155 -4.19 3.64 -4.91
C LEU A 155 -3.02 3.30 -5.85
N CYS A 156 -3.02 3.93 -7.02
CA CYS A 156 -1.83 4.04 -7.86
C CYS A 156 -1.52 5.52 -8.07
N LEU A 157 -0.43 6.01 -7.47
CA LEU A 157 -0.01 7.42 -7.55
C LEU A 157 1.39 7.49 -8.16
N ASP A 158 1.53 8.10 -9.33
CA ASP A 158 2.80 8.17 -10.09
C ASP A 158 3.50 6.80 -10.25
N GLY A 159 2.69 5.75 -10.52
CA GLY A 159 3.18 4.37 -10.64
C GLY A 159 3.42 3.65 -9.32
N ALA A 160 3.40 4.34 -8.18
CA ALA A 160 3.52 3.73 -6.86
C ALA A 160 2.24 2.98 -6.50
N ILE A 161 2.38 1.74 -6.04
CA ILE A 161 1.29 1.02 -5.36
C ILE A 161 1.21 1.55 -3.94
N ILE A 162 0.05 2.06 -3.54
CA ILE A 162 -0.17 2.53 -2.18
C ILE A 162 -1.32 1.76 -1.56
N ASP A 163 -1.02 0.96 -0.56
CA ASP A 163 -1.99 0.22 0.23
C ASP A 163 -2.43 1.12 1.40
N ILE A 164 -3.73 1.40 1.45
CA ILE A 164 -4.35 2.13 2.56
C ILE A 164 -5.11 1.12 3.40
N ALA A 165 -4.73 0.98 4.66
CA ALA A 165 -5.42 0.15 5.63
C ALA A 165 -5.89 0.95 6.84
N ALA A 166 -6.92 0.46 7.52
CA ALA A 166 -7.42 1.04 8.75
C ALA A 166 -7.92 -0.05 9.69
N ASP A 167 -7.48 0.00 10.95
CA ASP A 167 -7.93 -0.88 12.02
C ASP A 167 -7.67 -0.17 13.35
N GLU A 168 -8.67 -0.12 14.23
CA GLU A 168 -8.60 0.56 15.52
C GLU A 168 -7.47 0.04 16.42
N LYS A 169 -6.96 -1.18 16.20
CA LYS A 169 -5.82 -1.73 16.94
C LYS A 169 -4.47 -1.15 16.51
N MET A 170 -4.43 -0.49 15.35
CA MET A 170 -3.22 0.08 14.75
C MET A 170 -3.09 1.59 14.99
N ASN A 171 -4.03 2.22 15.69
CA ASN A 171 -3.94 3.63 16.03
C ASN A 171 -2.88 3.88 17.11
N LEU A 172 -2.31 5.09 17.16
CA LEU A 172 -1.29 5.50 18.14
C LEU A 172 -1.66 5.21 19.61
N GLU A 173 -2.95 5.20 19.97
CA GLU A 173 -3.37 4.91 21.35
C GLU A 173 -3.17 3.43 21.74
N LYS A 174 -3.02 2.53 20.76
CA LYS A 174 -2.93 1.07 20.95
C LYS A 174 -1.69 0.45 20.33
N TYR A 175 -1.05 1.13 19.38
CA TYR A 175 0.15 0.67 18.69
C TYR A 175 1.25 1.73 18.80
N GLN A 176 2.46 1.28 19.13
CA GLN A 176 3.61 2.17 19.26
C GLN A 176 4.28 2.41 17.90
N TYR A 177 4.45 3.68 17.55
CA TYR A 177 5.22 4.11 16.39
C TYR A 177 6.40 4.98 16.81
N ASP A 178 7.47 4.94 16.01
CA ASP A 178 8.56 5.90 16.12
C ASP A 178 8.21 7.15 15.31
N LYS A 179 8.47 8.34 15.87
CA LYS A 179 8.31 9.61 15.17
C LYS A 179 9.66 10.04 14.59
N VAL A 180 9.71 10.33 13.30
CA VAL A 180 10.92 10.75 12.59
C VAL A 180 10.66 11.97 11.70
N SER A 181 11.69 12.80 11.51
CA SER A 181 11.63 13.91 10.56
C SER A 181 12.13 13.44 9.20
N TRP A 182 11.30 13.56 8.17
CA TRP A 182 11.62 13.18 6.81
C TRP A 182 11.15 14.25 5.82
N ASN A 183 12.10 14.82 5.07
CA ASN A 183 11.84 15.85 4.06
C ASN A 183 10.98 17.04 4.54
N GLY A 184 11.17 17.46 5.79
CA GLY A 184 10.40 18.55 6.42
C GLY A 184 9.06 18.14 7.03
N TYR A 185 8.67 16.87 6.95
CA TYR A 185 7.48 16.32 7.58
C TYR A 185 7.84 15.49 8.80
N ASP A 186 7.02 15.58 9.83
CA ASP A 186 6.99 14.64 10.94
C ASP A 186 6.15 13.43 10.53
N VAL A 187 6.76 12.26 10.44
CA VAL A 187 6.07 11.01 10.07
C VAL A 187 6.20 9.98 11.18
N PHE A 188 5.14 9.20 11.36
CA PHE A 188 5.13 8.04 12.25
C PHE A 188 5.46 6.79 11.44
N ILE A 189 6.41 6.00 11.91
CA ILE A 189 6.87 4.80 11.25
C ILE A 189 6.79 3.61 12.20
N GLU A 190 6.57 2.42 11.65
CA GLU A 190 6.69 1.17 12.40
C GLU A 190 8.08 1.07 13.06
N PRO A 191 8.16 0.71 14.35
CA PRO A 191 9.45 0.58 15.03
C PRO A 191 10.36 -0.41 14.32
N LEU A 192 11.61 -0.02 14.07
CA LEU A 192 12.55 -0.82 13.28
C LEU A 192 12.75 -2.23 13.85
N GLN A 193 12.70 -2.39 15.18
CA GLN A 193 12.82 -3.70 15.84
C GLN A 193 11.62 -4.61 15.56
N ALA A 194 10.40 -4.06 15.54
CA ALA A 194 9.20 -4.82 15.20
C ALA A 194 9.26 -5.27 13.74
N ARG A 195 9.66 -4.36 12.82
CA ARG A 195 9.90 -4.68 11.41
C ARG A 195 10.97 -5.77 11.25
N TYR A 196 12.10 -5.66 11.94
CA TYR A 196 13.17 -6.65 11.88
C TYR A 196 12.68 -8.06 12.21
N GLN A 197 11.87 -8.19 13.28
CA GLN A 197 11.28 -9.47 13.68
C GLN A 197 10.35 -10.04 12.60
N VAL A 198 9.53 -9.20 11.95
CA VAL A 198 8.66 -9.60 10.83
C VAL A 198 9.48 -10.12 9.64
N GLU A 199 10.60 -9.47 9.31
CA GLU A 199 11.43 -9.91 8.18
C GLU A 199 12.21 -11.21 8.48
N ILE A 200 12.58 -11.46 9.74
CA ILE A 200 13.09 -12.76 10.21
C ILE A 200 12.05 -13.87 10.01
N GLU A 201 10.82 -13.64 10.47
CA GLU A 201 9.72 -14.62 10.33
C GLU A 201 9.40 -14.93 8.87
N ARG A 202 9.50 -13.91 8.01
CA ARG A 202 9.33 -14.04 6.55
C ARG A 202 10.57 -14.57 5.82
N LYS A 203 11.69 -14.76 6.53
CA LYS A 203 12.98 -15.27 5.99
C LYS A 203 13.52 -14.45 4.82
N ARG A 204 13.42 -13.13 4.88
CA ARG A 204 13.88 -12.22 3.81
C ARG A 204 15.32 -11.79 4.06
N GLU A 205 16.26 -12.70 3.78
CA GLU A 205 17.68 -12.57 4.15
C GLU A 205 18.34 -11.26 3.71
N GLU A 206 18.07 -10.78 2.49
CA GLU A 206 18.65 -9.53 2.00
C GLU A 206 18.18 -8.32 2.83
N ARG A 207 16.91 -8.32 3.22
CA ARG A 207 16.32 -7.24 4.02
C ARG A 207 16.80 -7.28 5.46
N ILE A 208 16.91 -8.48 6.05
CA ILE A 208 17.51 -8.70 7.38
C ILE A 208 18.93 -8.12 7.41
N LYS A 209 19.78 -8.47 6.44
CA LYS A 209 21.17 -7.95 6.36
C LYS A 209 21.22 -6.43 6.23
N ALA A 210 20.32 -5.84 5.45
CA ALA A 210 20.27 -4.38 5.28
C ALA A 210 19.91 -3.66 6.60
N ILE A 211 18.95 -4.20 7.36
CA ILE A 211 18.57 -3.68 8.67
C ILE A 211 19.72 -3.82 9.67
N GLU A 212 20.36 -4.99 9.74
CA GLU A 212 21.51 -5.24 10.64
C GLU A 212 22.67 -4.28 10.34
N ALA A 213 22.98 -4.06 9.05
CA ALA A 213 24.01 -3.12 8.63
C ALA A 213 23.69 -1.68 9.08
N TYR A 214 22.43 -1.26 8.93
CA TYR A 214 21.97 0.06 9.42
C TYR A 214 22.11 0.18 10.94
N MET A 215 21.64 -0.83 11.70
CA MET A 215 21.74 -0.82 13.17
C MET A 215 23.19 -0.76 13.65
N LYS A 216 24.10 -1.50 13.01
CA LYS A 216 25.53 -1.47 13.34
C LYS A 216 26.15 -0.09 13.11
N ASN A 217 25.85 0.55 11.98
CA ASN A 217 26.38 1.86 11.65
C ASN A 217 25.88 2.95 12.62
N ARG A 218 24.62 2.88 13.04
CA ARG A 218 24.06 3.83 14.02
C ARG A 218 24.70 3.70 15.39
N ASN A 219 25.04 2.48 15.82
CA ASN A 219 25.73 2.27 17.09
C ASN A 219 27.17 2.78 17.08
N CYS A 220 27.84 2.81 15.92
CA CYS A 220 29.17 3.42 15.79
C CYS A 220 29.12 4.96 15.85
N SER A 221 28.05 5.60 15.36
CA SER A 221 27.90 7.08 15.39
C SER A 221 27.65 7.70 16.78
N TYR A 222 27.56 6.89 17.85
CA TYR A 222 27.52 7.36 19.23
C TYR A 222 28.90 7.33 19.93
N PHE A 223 29.95 6.90 19.24
CA PHE A 223 31.33 6.81 19.75
C PHE A 223 32.33 7.72 19.01
N GLU A 224 31.84 8.65 18.18
CA GLU A 224 32.60 9.73 17.55
C GLU A 224 32.07 11.10 18.02
#